data_AF-A0A0U0DFU0-F1
#
_entry.id   AF-A0A0U0DFU0-F1
#
_cell.length_a   1.000
_cell.length_b   1.000
_cell.length_c   1.000
_cell.angle_alpha   90.00
_cell.angle_beta   90.00
_cell.angle_gamma   90.00
#
_symmetry.space_group_name_H-M   'P 1'
#
loop_
_entity.id
_entity.type
_entity.pdbx_description
1 polymer ?
#
loop_
_entity_poly.entity_id
_entity_poly.type
_entity_poly.pdbx_seq_one_letter_code
_entity_poly.pdbx_strand_id
1 'polypeptide(L)'
;MVYRYRTNLKKVFLTDSELHQLNERIDKSHCQNFSVYTRKVLLNPNMAFVTINTDTYEQLVFELRRIGNNINQIVRAINQSHLISQDQLQELSKGISELITGVEKDFQVEVNRLKEFYGSH
;
A
#
# COMPACT_ATOMS: atom_id res chain seq x y z
N MET A 1 50.78 8.61 10.41
CA MET A 1 49.58 9.03 9.64
C MET A 1 48.46 8.05 9.95
N VAL A 2 47.28 8.53 10.32
CA VAL A 2 46.12 7.65 10.55
C VAL A 2 45.49 7.33 9.19
N TYR A 3 45.56 6.07 8.75
CA TYR A 3 45.04 5.65 7.46
C TYR A 3 43.51 5.47 7.54
N ARG A 4 42.76 6.31 6.83
CA ARG A 4 41.30 6.22 6.78
C ARG A 4 40.89 5.23 5.70
N TYR A 5 40.37 4.08 6.12
CA TYR A 5 39.85 3.06 5.18
C TYR A 5 38.56 3.49 4.45
N ARG A 6 37.69 4.31 5.08
CA ARG A 6 36.44 4.81 4.45
C ARG A 6 36.62 6.22 3.89
N THR A 7 36.94 6.34 2.61
CA THR A 7 37.32 7.62 1.96
C THR A 7 36.17 8.36 1.27
N ASN A 8 35.09 7.67 0.90
CA ASN A 8 33.94 8.28 0.21
C ASN A 8 32.99 9.01 1.19
N LEU A 9 32.61 10.23 0.85
CA LEU A 9 31.65 11.06 1.61
C LEU A 9 30.36 11.26 0.81
N LYS A 10 29.22 11.16 1.50
CA LYS A 10 27.88 11.55 1.00
C LYS A 10 27.27 12.55 1.97
N LYS A 11 26.67 13.63 1.47
CA LYS A 11 26.02 14.68 2.26
C LYS A 11 24.53 14.72 1.94
N VAL A 12 23.73 15.03 2.95
CA VAL A 12 22.29 15.28 2.85
C VAL A 12 21.97 16.54 3.64
N PHE A 13 21.06 17.36 3.13
CA PHE A 13 20.52 18.51 3.84
C PHE A 13 19.19 18.10 4.47
N LEU A 14 18.97 18.52 5.71
CA LEU A 14 17.78 18.21 6.49
C LEU A 14 17.18 19.51 7.01
N THR A 15 15.86 19.58 7.06
CA THR A 15 15.14 20.56 7.88
C THR A 15 15.37 20.26 9.37
N ASP A 16 15.06 21.23 10.23
CA ASP A 16 15.20 21.06 11.68
C ASP A 16 14.35 19.89 12.22
N SER A 17 13.14 19.70 11.66
CA SER A 17 12.26 18.60 12.03
C SER A 17 12.84 17.24 11.63
N GLU A 18 13.37 17.12 10.42
CA GLU A 18 14.01 15.87 9.94
C GLU A 18 15.27 15.55 10.74
N LEU A 19 16.07 16.57 11.09
CA LEU A 19 17.24 16.40 11.93
C LEU A 19 16.87 15.93 13.34
N HIS A 20 15.81 16.49 13.93
CA HIS A 20 15.32 16.05 15.24
C HIS A 20 14.89 14.58 15.22
N GLN A 21 14.08 14.19 14.24
CA GLN A 21 13.65 12.80 14.06
C GLN A 21 14.83 11.85 13.84
N LEU A 22 15.82 12.26 13.03
CA LEU A 22 17.03 11.49 12.81
C LEU A 22 17.81 11.26 14.12
N ASN A 23 17.97 12.30 14.94
CA ASN A 23 18.68 12.19 16.22
C ASN A 23 17.95 11.24 17.18
N GLU A 24 16.62 11.34 17.30
CA GLU A 24 15.87 10.39 18.13
C GLU A 24 16.06 8.94 17.69
N ARG A 25 16.08 8.69 16.37
CA ARG A 25 16.30 7.34 15.82
C ARG A 25 17.73 6.86 16.11
N ILE A 26 18.73 7.75 16.08
CA ILE A 26 20.11 7.40 16.44
C ILE A 26 20.17 7.01 17.91
N ASP A 27 19.58 7.80 18.80
CA ASP A 27 19.57 7.55 20.25
C ASP A 27 18.92 6.20 20.59
N LYS A 28 17.79 5.89 19.94
CA LYS A 28 17.07 4.61 20.11
C LYS A 28 17.81 3.41 19.51
N SER A 29 18.76 3.62 18.59
CA SER A 29 19.45 2.54 17.87
C SER A 29 20.69 1.98 18.59
N HIS A 30 21.10 2.61 19.70
CA HIS A 30 22.36 2.34 20.40
C HIS A 30 23.62 2.46 19.53
N CYS A 31 23.54 3.15 18.39
CA CYS A 31 24.71 3.42 17.56
C CYS A 31 25.58 4.51 18.20
N GLN A 32 26.89 4.30 18.22
CA GLN A 32 27.84 5.23 18.85
C GLN A 32 27.93 6.60 18.16
N ASN A 33 27.57 6.68 16.88
CA ASN A 33 27.57 7.92 16.11
C ASN A 33 26.75 7.79 14.83
N PHE A 34 26.46 8.95 14.22
CA PHE A 34 25.78 9.06 12.94
C PHE A 34 26.39 8.16 11.86
N SER A 35 27.71 8.17 11.68
CA SER A 35 28.36 7.38 10.62
C SER A 35 28.16 5.87 10.77
N VAL A 36 28.04 5.33 11.99
CA VAL A 36 27.71 3.93 12.24
C VAL A 36 26.24 3.68 11.92
N TYR A 37 25.35 4.52 12.44
CA TYR A 37 23.91 4.44 12.20
C TYR A 37 23.57 4.47 10.71
N THR A 38 24.05 5.49 9.99
CA THR A 38 23.78 5.69 8.56
C THR A 38 24.24 4.50 7.73
N ARG A 39 25.41 3.93 8.01
CA ARG A 39 25.87 2.73 7.28
C ARG A 39 25.02 1.53 7.60
N LYS A 40 24.63 1.33 8.86
CA LYS A 40 23.76 0.22 9.27
C LYS A 40 22.40 0.31 8.59
N VAL A 41 21.83 1.51 8.51
CA VAL A 41 20.51 1.77 7.91
C VAL A 41 20.57 1.74 6.39
N LEU A 42 21.42 2.56 5.75
CA LEU A 42 21.48 2.68 4.29
C LEU A 42 22.00 1.43 3.57
N LEU A 43 22.77 0.58 4.26
CA LEU A 43 23.29 -0.66 3.69
C LEU A 43 22.54 -1.90 4.23
N ASN A 44 21.43 -1.72 4.95
CA ASN A 44 20.62 -2.83 5.40
C ASN A 44 19.92 -3.47 4.17
N PRO A 45 20.26 -4.72 3.78
CA PRO A 45 19.63 -5.37 2.64
C PRO A 45 18.15 -5.65 2.86
N ASN A 46 17.69 -5.67 4.12
CA ASN A 46 16.28 -5.83 4.48
C ASN A 46 15.52 -4.50 4.51
N MET A 47 16.21 -3.36 4.37
CA MET A 47 15.60 -2.05 4.13
C MET A 47 15.44 -1.84 2.62
N ALA A 48 14.86 -2.84 1.96
CA ALA A 48 14.50 -2.75 0.56
C ALA A 48 13.32 -1.78 0.43
N PHE A 49 13.42 -0.83 -0.49
CA PHE A 49 12.25 -0.06 -0.91
C PHE A 49 11.23 -1.04 -1.46
N VAL A 50 10.14 -1.25 -0.73
CA VAL A 50 9.03 -2.05 -1.26
C VAL A 50 8.27 -1.17 -2.22
N THR A 51 8.57 -1.37 -3.50
CA THR A 51 7.75 -0.86 -4.58
C THR A 51 6.63 -1.87 -4.77
N ILE A 52 5.46 -1.59 -4.19
CA ILE A 52 4.27 -2.41 -4.42
C ILE A 52 3.73 -1.98 -5.79
N ASN A 53 3.89 -2.84 -6.80
CA ASN A 53 3.15 -2.66 -8.04
C ASN A 53 1.68 -3.02 -7.77
N THR A 54 0.80 -2.03 -7.90
CA THR A 54 -0.65 -2.18 -7.68
C THR A 54 -1.46 -2.11 -8.97
N ASP A 55 -0.80 -2.05 -10.14
CA ASP A 55 -1.45 -1.86 -11.45
C ASP A 55 -2.48 -2.97 -11.73
N THR A 56 -2.15 -4.22 -11.36
CA THR A 56 -3.04 -5.37 -11.54
C THR A 56 -4.26 -5.32 -10.62
N TYR A 57 -4.14 -4.67 -9.47
CA TYR A 57 -5.22 -4.56 -8.49
C TYR A 57 -6.21 -3.45 -8.87
N GLU A 58 -5.69 -2.32 -9.33
CA GLU A 58 -6.54 -1.27 -9.92
C GLU A 58 -7.31 -1.80 -11.14
N GLN A 59 -6.65 -2.60 -11.98
CA GLN A 59 -7.30 -3.29 -13.11
C GLN A 59 -8.38 -4.27 -12.64
N LEU A 60 -8.12 -5.08 -11.61
CA LEU A 60 -9.11 -6.00 -11.05
C LEU A 60 -10.34 -5.26 -10.51
N VAL A 61 -10.13 -4.19 -9.73
CA VAL A 61 -11.23 -3.37 -9.19
C VAL A 61 -12.02 -2.70 -10.31
N PHE A 62 -11.35 -2.22 -11.35
CA PHE A 62 -12.00 -1.65 -12.53
C PHE A 62 -12.90 -2.68 -13.23
N GLU A 63 -12.40 -3.89 -13.47
CA GLU A 63 -13.16 -4.97 -14.11
C GLU A 63 -14.37 -5.40 -13.26
N LEU A 64 -14.20 -5.49 -11.94
CA LEU A 64 -15.31 -5.78 -11.02
C LEU A 64 -16.39 -4.69 -11.07
N ARG A 65 -16.01 -3.41 -11.10
CA ARG A 65 -16.96 -2.29 -11.27
C ARG A 65 -17.67 -2.37 -12.61
N ARG A 66 -16.98 -2.73 -13.68
CA ARG A 66 -17.57 -2.89 -15.02
C ARG A 66 -18.60 -4.02 -15.03
N ILE A 67 -18.29 -5.15 -14.40
CA ILE A 67 -19.23 -6.27 -14.23
C ILE A 67 -20.47 -5.82 -13.44
N GLY A 68 -20.29 -5.15 -12.29
CA GLY A 68 -21.40 -4.61 -11.50
C GLY A 68 -22.28 -3.65 -12.30
N ASN A 69 -21.68 -2.78 -13.12
CA ASN A 69 -22.41 -1.85 -13.99
C ASN A 69 -23.21 -2.56 -15.08
N ASN A 70 -22.62 -3.55 -15.77
CA ASN A 70 -23.32 -4.33 -16.79
C ASN A 70 -24.53 -5.06 -16.19
N ILE A 71 -24.39 -5.59 -14.98
CA ILE A 71 -25.46 -6.29 -14.29
C ILE A 71 -26.56 -5.30 -13.85
N ASN A 72 -26.20 -4.11 -13.37
CA ASN A 72 -27.18 -3.07 -13.08
C ASN A 72 -27.97 -2.63 -14.33
N GLN A 73 -27.33 -2.63 -15.50
CA GLN A 73 -28.03 -2.37 -16.77
C GLN A 73 -28.99 -3.50 -17.13
N ILE A 74 -28.59 -4.76 -16.93
CA ILE A 74 -29.46 -5.94 -17.10
C ILE A 74 -30.66 -5.86 -16.16
N VAL A 75 -30.45 -5.52 -14.88
CA VAL A 75 -31.54 -5.28 -13.91
C VAL A 75 -32.52 -4.23 -14.43
N ARG A 76 -32.02 -3.09 -14.94
CA ARG A 76 -32.86 -2.02 -15.50
C ARG A 76 -33.65 -2.49 -16.73
N ALA A 77 -33.01 -3.21 -17.64
CA ALA A 77 -33.65 -3.75 -18.84
C ALA A 77 -34.73 -4.78 -18.48
N ILE A 78 -34.48 -5.62 -17.48
CA ILE A 78 -35.45 -6.62 -17.01
C ILE A 78 -36.63 -5.97 -16.28
N ASN A 79 -36.38 -4.96 -15.44
CA ASN A 79 -37.45 -4.18 -14.81
C ASN A 79 -38.35 -3.52 -15.85
N GLN A 80 -37.80 -3.15 -17.01
CA GLN A 80 -38.56 -2.66 -18.17
C GLN A 80 -39.29 -3.79 -18.94
N SER A 81 -38.77 -5.03 -18.93
CA SER A 81 -39.31 -6.15 -19.73
C SER A 81 -40.19 -7.15 -18.96
N HIS A 82 -40.34 -7.04 -17.64
CA HIS A 82 -41.21 -7.88 -16.78
C HIS A 82 -40.94 -9.41 -16.82
N LEU A 83 -39.73 -9.85 -17.19
CA LEU A 83 -39.41 -11.27 -17.47
C LEU A 83 -38.79 -12.06 -16.29
N ILE A 84 -38.35 -11.41 -15.21
CA ILE A 84 -37.77 -12.08 -14.01
C ILE A 84 -38.43 -11.48 -12.75
N SER A 85 -38.56 -12.28 -11.67
CA SER A 85 -39.04 -11.77 -10.39
C SER A 85 -38.05 -10.77 -9.77
N GLN A 86 -38.59 -9.74 -9.16
CA GLN A 86 -37.82 -8.66 -8.55
C GLN A 86 -36.88 -9.15 -7.43
N ASP A 87 -37.27 -10.22 -6.73
CA ASP A 87 -36.52 -10.83 -5.64
C ASP A 87 -35.21 -11.48 -6.11
N GLN A 88 -35.24 -12.24 -7.23
CA GLN A 88 -34.03 -12.88 -7.76
C GLN A 88 -33.00 -11.86 -8.26
N LEU A 89 -33.47 -10.72 -8.78
CA LEU A 89 -32.61 -9.62 -9.19
C LEU A 89 -31.97 -8.90 -8.00
N GLN A 90 -32.73 -8.67 -6.92
CA GLN A 90 -32.19 -8.07 -5.70
C GLN A 90 -31.13 -8.97 -5.07
N GLU A 91 -31.37 -10.28 -5.02
CA GLU A 91 -30.42 -11.23 -4.43
C GLU A 91 -29.09 -11.27 -5.21
N LEU A 92 -29.16 -11.27 -6.55
CA LEU A 92 -27.98 -11.20 -7.41
C LEU A 92 -27.20 -9.88 -7.22
N SER A 93 -27.89 -8.75 -7.23
CA SER A 93 -27.28 -7.43 -7.03
C SER A 93 -26.61 -7.31 -5.66
N LYS A 94 -27.23 -7.89 -4.62
CA LYS A 94 -26.69 -7.95 -3.27
C LYS A 94 -25.42 -8.80 -3.20
N GLY A 95 -25.44 -10.02 -3.74
CA GLY A 95 -24.28 -10.92 -3.71
C GLY A 95 -23.06 -10.34 -4.43
N ILE A 96 -23.27 -9.58 -5.51
CA ILE A 96 -22.18 -8.90 -6.22
C ILE A 96 -21.64 -7.72 -5.43
N SER A 97 -22.51 -6.92 -4.82
CA SER A 97 -22.09 -5.79 -3.97
C SER A 97 -21.26 -6.28 -2.79
N GLU A 98 -21.64 -7.41 -2.19
CA GLU A 98 -20.88 -8.08 -1.14
C GLU A 98 -19.51 -8.57 -1.64
N LEU A 99 -19.46 -9.13 -2.85
CA LEU A 99 -18.20 -9.60 -3.46
C LEU A 99 -17.24 -8.44 -3.77
N ILE A 100 -17.74 -7.34 -4.33
CA ILE A 100 -16.95 -6.12 -4.56
C ILE A 100 -16.40 -5.58 -3.22
N THR A 101 -17.27 -5.46 -2.21
CA THR A 101 -16.88 -4.95 -0.89
C THR A 101 -15.83 -5.86 -0.23
N GLY A 102 -15.97 -7.18 -0.37
CA GLY A 102 -15.02 -8.15 0.14
C GLY A 102 -13.63 -7.98 -0.47
N VAL A 103 -13.55 -7.86 -1.80
CA VAL A 103 -12.28 -7.66 -2.51
C VAL A 103 -11.63 -6.32 -2.13
N GLU A 104 -12.40 -5.23 -2.08
CA GLU A 104 -11.88 -3.91 -1.68
C GLU A 104 -11.34 -3.93 -0.24
N LYS A 105 -12.01 -4.64 0.68
CA LYS A 105 -11.57 -4.79 2.06
C LYS A 105 -10.27 -5.60 2.17
N ASP A 106 -10.19 -6.74 1.50
CA ASP A 106 -9.00 -7.61 1.53
C ASP A 106 -7.78 -6.90 0.95
N PHE A 107 -7.97 -6.11 -0.12
CA PHE A 107 -6.93 -5.24 -0.64
C PHE A 107 -6.43 -4.25 0.40
N GLN A 108 -7.35 -3.56 1.06
CA GLN A 108 -6.99 -2.51 2.00
C GLN A 108 -6.25 -3.08 3.21
N VAL A 109 -6.62 -4.28 3.66
CA VAL A 109 -5.89 -5.01 4.70
C VAL A 109 -4.46 -5.31 4.26
N GLU A 110 -4.26 -5.80 3.04
CA GLU A 110 -2.93 -6.14 2.55
C GLU A 110 -2.06 -4.89 2.33
N VAL A 111 -2.64 -3.81 1.79
CA VAL A 111 -1.96 -2.50 1.69
C VAL A 111 -1.56 -1.98 3.08
N ASN A 112 -2.44 -2.10 4.08
CA ASN A 112 -2.14 -1.66 5.44
C ASN A 112 -1.05 -2.52 6.09
N ARG A 113 -1.07 -3.84 5.91
CA ARG A 113 0.01 -4.73 6.37
C ARG A 113 1.35 -4.36 5.74
N LEU A 114 1.37 -4.10 4.44
CA LEU A 114 2.59 -3.69 3.74
C LEU A 114 3.08 -2.33 4.24
N LYS A 115 2.19 -1.37 4.54
CA LYS A 115 2.55 -0.12 5.20
C LYS A 115 3.12 -0.35 6.61
N GLU A 116 2.50 -1.17 7.44
CA GLU A 116 3.02 -1.47 8.79
C GLU A 116 4.38 -2.17 8.74
N PHE A 117 4.56 -3.11 7.82
CA PHE A 117 5.76 -3.93 7.70
C PHE A 117 6.94 -3.18 7.06
N TYR A 118 6.68 -2.26 6.13
CA TYR A 118 7.71 -1.55 5.36
C TYR A 118 7.73 -0.03 5.56
N GLY A 119 6.81 0.55 6.34
CA GLY A 119 6.74 2.00 6.52
C GLY A 119 5.73 2.49 7.57
N SER A 120 6.11 2.42 8.86
CA SER A 120 5.84 3.52 9.79
C SER A 120 7.14 3.95 10.46
N HIS A 121 7.93 4.71 9.71
CA HIS A 121 9.01 5.52 10.28
C HIS A 121 8.91 6.94 9.76
#